data_AF-A0A6J6R9L5-F1
#
_entry.id   AF-A0A6J6R9L5-F1
#
_cell.length_a   1.000
_cell.length_b   1.000
_cell.length_c   1.000
_cell.angle_alpha   90.00
_cell.angle_beta   90.00
_cell.angle_gamma   90.00
#
_symmetry.space_group_name_H-M   'P 1'
#
loop_
_entity.id
_entity.type
_entity.pdbx_description
1 polymer ?
#
loop_
_entity_poly.entity_id
_entity_poly.type
_entity_poly.pdbx_seq_one_letter_code
_entity_poly.pdbx_strand_id
1 'polypeptide(L)'
;MLAAEAEGLLSEEKLAHDPLDIFLIAMIPAAKDCVALLTNSLRNLGVRADMAYGDRALKGAMKSADKSGARFSVVIGEDEIASGVVKVKNMESGSTESITLGDLNAWKGALLN
;
A
#
# COMPACT_ATOMS: atom_id res chain seq x y z
N MET A 1 -23.20 7.08 -29.05
CA MET A 1 -23.25 5.89 -28.18
C MET A 1 -21.82 5.41 -27.99
N LEU A 2 -21.20 5.74 -26.86
CA LEU A 2 -20.20 4.93 -26.17
C LEU A 2 -19.96 5.62 -24.81
N ALA A 3 -20.77 5.24 -23.82
CA ALA A 3 -20.51 5.53 -22.43
C ALA A 3 -19.43 4.54 -21.99
N ALA A 4 -18.21 5.02 -21.75
CA ALA A 4 -17.17 4.21 -21.15
C ALA A 4 -17.41 4.18 -19.64
N GLU A 5 -18.05 3.09 -19.22
CA GLU A 5 -18.12 2.62 -17.86
C GLU A 5 -16.69 2.39 -17.36
N ALA A 6 -16.26 3.20 -16.40
CA ALA A 6 -15.14 2.86 -15.53
C ALA A 6 -15.62 3.15 -14.12
N GLU A 7 -16.24 2.13 -13.53
CA GLU A 7 -16.54 2.10 -12.11
C GLU A 7 -15.30 2.49 -11.31
N GLY A 8 -15.55 3.28 -10.29
CA GLY A 8 -14.82 3.09 -9.07
C GLY A 8 -15.27 4.11 -8.07
N LEU A 9 -16.47 3.82 -7.58
CA LEU A 9 -16.84 3.87 -6.17
C LEU A 9 -15.59 4.00 -5.28
N LEU A 10 -15.21 5.25 -4.99
CA LEU A 10 -14.64 5.56 -3.70
C LEU A 10 -15.73 6.35 -3.02
N SER A 11 -16.72 5.60 -2.54
CA SER A 11 -17.74 6.04 -1.61
C SER A 11 -17.07 6.95 -0.59
N GLU A 12 -17.40 8.23 -0.67
CA GLU A 12 -16.95 9.24 0.27
C GLU A 12 -17.78 9.12 1.55
N GLU A 13 -17.89 7.89 2.08
CA GLU A 13 -18.43 7.71 3.40
C GLU A 13 -17.29 7.94 4.38
N LYS A 14 -17.28 9.18 4.85
CA LYS A 14 -16.48 9.75 5.93
C LYS A 14 -16.75 8.98 7.22
N LEU A 15 -16.26 7.74 7.27
CA LEU A 15 -16.24 6.94 8.49
C LEU A 15 -14.93 7.31 9.17
N ALA A 16 -15.02 7.65 10.45
CA ALA A 16 -13.88 7.83 11.32
C ALA A 16 -13.16 6.48 11.49
N HIS A 17 -12.49 6.02 10.43
CA HIS A 17 -11.63 4.86 10.47
C HIS A 17 -10.26 5.35 10.92
N ASP A 18 -9.92 4.88 12.11
CA ASP A 18 -8.57 4.70 12.62
C ASP A 18 -7.52 4.61 11.49
N PRO A 19 -6.44 5.40 11.58
CA PRO A 19 -5.48 5.56 10.49
C PRO A 19 -4.91 4.21 10.07
N LEU A 20 -4.83 3.97 8.77
CA LEU A 20 -4.12 2.81 8.26
C LEU A 20 -2.65 2.90 8.66
N ASP A 21 -2.07 1.78 9.09
CA ASP A 21 -0.65 1.76 9.41
C ASP A 21 0.16 1.80 8.11
N ILE A 22 -0.22 0.98 7.13
CA ILE A 22 0.55 0.79 5.91
C ILE A 22 -0.35 0.59 4.69
N PHE A 23 0.02 1.24 3.58
CA PHE A 23 -0.72 1.16 2.32
C PHE A 23 0.17 0.63 1.19
N LEU A 24 -0.14 -0.54 0.64
CA LEU A 24 0.66 -1.21 -0.38
C LEU A 24 0.08 -0.96 -1.78
N ILE A 25 0.93 -0.57 -2.73
CA ILE A 25 0.54 -0.22 -4.09
C ILE A 25 1.24 -1.18 -5.05
N ALA A 26 0.47 -2.04 -5.72
CA ALA A 26 0.96 -2.93 -6.77
C ALA A 26 0.94 -2.22 -8.12
N MET A 27 2.11 -1.93 -8.71
CA MET A 27 2.23 -1.25 -10.02
C MET A 27 2.08 -2.20 -11.20
N ILE A 28 2.34 -3.49 -10.98
CA ILE A 28 2.27 -4.54 -12.02
C ILE A 28 1.40 -5.73 -11.55
N PRO A 29 0.85 -6.53 -12.47
CA PRO A 29 0.05 -7.70 -12.13
C PRO A 29 0.80 -8.73 -11.27
N ALA A 30 2.10 -8.93 -11.53
CA ALA A 30 2.93 -9.85 -10.75
C ALA A 30 3.11 -9.40 -9.29
N ALA A 31 2.97 -8.09 -9.00
CA ALA A 31 3.02 -7.56 -7.64
C ALA A 31 1.73 -7.85 -6.87
N LYS A 32 0.61 -8.15 -7.54
CA LYS A 32 -0.69 -8.31 -6.89
C LYS A 32 -0.68 -9.44 -5.87
N ASP A 33 -0.14 -10.60 -6.26
CA ASP A 33 -0.05 -11.77 -5.39
C ASP A 33 0.87 -11.50 -4.19
N CYS A 34 2.03 -10.91 -4.48
CA CYS A 34 3.03 -10.56 -3.48
C CYS A 34 2.50 -9.55 -2.44
N VAL A 35 1.88 -8.47 -2.92
CA VAL A 35 1.21 -7.45 -2.08
C VAL A 35 0.08 -8.08 -1.29
N ALA A 36 -0.73 -8.96 -1.90
CA ALA A 36 -1.84 -9.61 -1.21
C ALA A 36 -1.36 -10.50 -0.05
N LEU A 37 -0.33 -11.32 -0.29
CA LEU A 37 0.30 -12.16 0.73
C LEU A 37 0.92 -11.34 1.86
N LEU A 38 1.65 -10.26 1.53
CA LEU A 38 2.22 -9.34 2.50
C LEU A 38 1.16 -8.68 3.36
N THR A 39 0.12 -8.13 2.73
CA THR A 39 -0.98 -7.46 3.43
C THR A 39 -1.69 -8.44 4.35
N ASN A 40 -1.92 -9.68 3.90
CA ASN A 40 -2.54 -10.70 4.73
C ASN A 40 -1.66 -11.07 5.94
N SER A 41 -0.33 -11.17 5.73
CA SER A 41 0.63 -11.46 6.81
C SER A 41 0.67 -10.34 7.84
N LEU A 42 0.70 -9.08 7.39
CA LEU A 42 0.64 -7.90 8.24
C LEU A 42 -0.67 -7.84 9.05
N ARG A 43 -1.81 -8.10 8.41
CA ARG A 43 -3.11 -8.19 9.09
C ARG A 43 -3.14 -9.29 10.14
N ASN A 44 -2.54 -10.45 9.84
CA ASN A 44 -2.43 -11.55 10.79
C ASN A 44 -1.55 -11.21 12.01
N LEU A 45 -0.63 -10.26 11.84
CA LEU A 45 0.17 -9.69 12.92
C LEU A 45 -0.55 -8.57 13.70
N GLY A 46 -1.78 -8.20 13.30
CA GLY A 46 -2.56 -7.12 13.90
C GLY A 46 -2.22 -5.72 13.37
N VAL A 47 -1.48 -5.62 12.26
CA VAL A 47 -1.17 -4.36 11.57
C VAL A 47 -2.30 -4.02 10.61
N ARG A 48 -2.75 -2.75 10.60
CA ARG A 48 -3.78 -2.28 9.68
C ARG A 48 -3.12 -1.97 8.34
N ALA A 49 -3.03 -3.00 7.51
CA ALA A 49 -2.52 -2.90 6.15
C ALA A 49 -3.67 -2.85 5.13
N ASP A 50 -3.55 -2.02 4.11
CA ASP A 50 -4.43 -2.02 2.94
C ASP A 50 -3.65 -2.05 1.62
N MET A 51 -4.31 -2.48 0.54
CA MET A 51 -3.66 -2.59 -0.75
C MET A 51 -4.49 -1.94 -1.86
N ALA A 52 -3.80 -1.28 -2.78
CA ALA A 52 -4.36 -0.78 -4.02
C ALA A 52 -3.65 -1.35 -5.24
N TYR A 53 -4.44 -1.56 -6.29
CA TYR A 53 -3.96 -1.95 -7.60
C TYR A 53 -3.72 -0.69 -8.44
N GLY A 54 -2.53 -0.57 -9.01
CA GLY A 54 -2.05 0.59 -9.77
C GLY A 54 -2.69 0.79 -11.15
N ASP A 55 -3.92 0.29 -11.35
CA ASP A 55 -4.68 0.47 -12.60
C ASP A 55 -5.04 1.95 -12.81
N ARG A 56 -5.22 2.70 -11.71
CA ARG A 56 -5.25 4.17 -11.73
C ARG A 56 -3.82 4.66 -11.65
N ALA A 57 -3.33 5.27 -12.74
CA ALA A 57 -2.02 5.93 -12.87
C ALA A 57 -1.40 6.29 -11.51
N LEU A 58 -0.20 5.82 -11.18
CA LEU A 58 0.56 5.99 -9.92
C LEU A 58 0.19 7.22 -9.06
N LYS A 59 0.01 8.38 -9.70
CA LYS A 59 -0.45 9.64 -9.10
C LYS A 59 -1.80 9.53 -8.35
N GLY A 60 -2.77 8.79 -8.89
CA GLY A 60 -4.05 8.49 -8.25
C GLY A 60 -3.93 7.50 -7.11
N ALA A 61 -3.04 6.52 -7.20
CA ALA A 61 -2.75 5.59 -6.10
C ALA A 61 -2.08 6.29 -4.92
N MET A 62 -1.09 7.16 -5.17
CA MET A 62 -0.47 7.99 -4.13
C MET A 62 -1.49 8.93 -3.47
N LYS A 63 -2.36 9.56 -4.27
CA LYS A 63 -3.43 10.42 -3.73
C LYS A 63 -4.43 9.62 -2.89
N SER A 64 -4.66 8.35 -3.23
CA SER A 64 -5.50 7.44 -2.45
C SER A 64 -4.82 7.06 -1.13
N ALA A 65 -3.52 6.77 -1.14
CA ALA A 65 -2.73 6.50 0.08
C ALA A 65 -2.73 7.70 1.04
N ASP A 66 -2.60 8.91 0.50
CA ASP A 66 -2.66 10.16 1.26
C ASP A 66 -4.07 10.40 1.85
N LYS A 67 -5.13 10.22 1.03
CA LYS A 67 -6.53 10.32 1.48
C LYS A 67 -6.90 9.23 2.49
N SER A 68 -6.25 8.08 2.41
CA SER A 68 -6.44 6.94 3.31
C SER A 68 -5.90 7.20 4.72
N GLY A 69 -5.11 8.27 4.92
CA GLY A 69 -4.50 8.57 6.21
C GLY A 69 -3.46 7.54 6.66
N ALA A 70 -2.82 6.86 5.70
CA ALA A 70 -1.85 5.83 6.02
C ALA A 70 -0.56 6.44 6.57
N ARG A 71 -0.04 5.90 7.69
CA ARG A 71 1.25 6.35 8.26
C ARG A 71 2.40 6.04 7.30
N PHE A 72 2.32 4.91 6.62
CA PHE A 72 3.32 4.44 5.68
C PHE A 72 2.69 4.03 4.34
N SER A 73 3.44 4.22 3.25
CA SER A 73 3.06 3.79 1.91
C SER A 73 4.17 2.96 1.27
N VAL A 74 3.82 1.87 0.60
CA VAL A 74 4.76 0.97 -0.06
C VAL A 74 4.38 0.89 -1.52
N VAL A 75 5.33 1.12 -2.42
CA VAL A 75 5.11 0.95 -3.85
C VAL A 75 5.93 -0.26 -4.30
N ILE A 76 5.25 -1.24 -4.88
CA ILE A 76 5.86 -2.46 -5.41
C ILE A 76 5.72 -2.44 -6.92
N GLY A 77 6.83 -2.14 -7.59
CA GLY A 77 6.99 -2.23 -9.03
C GLY A 77 7.65 -3.53 -9.46
N GLU A 78 8.10 -3.56 -10.72
CA GLU A 78 8.90 -4.66 -11.26
C GLU A 78 10.25 -4.78 -10.57
N ASP A 79 10.93 -3.64 -10.35
CA ASP A 79 12.25 -3.57 -9.72
C ASP A 79 12.24 -4.11 -8.29
N GLU A 80 11.22 -3.73 -7.50
CA GLU A 80 11.06 -4.18 -6.11
C GLU A 80 10.81 -5.70 -6.01
N ILE A 81 10.06 -6.29 -6.95
CA ILE A 81 9.90 -7.75 -7.01
C ILE A 81 11.20 -8.42 -7.43
N ALA A 82 11.86 -7.89 -8.48
CA ALA A 82 13.09 -8.46 -9.00
C ALA A 82 14.23 -8.43 -7.98
N SER A 83 14.31 -7.35 -7.20
CA SER A 83 15.29 -7.14 -6.13
C SER A 83 14.90 -7.84 -4.82
N GLY A 84 13.61 -8.15 -4.63
CA GLY A 84 13.08 -8.67 -3.37
C GLY A 84 13.11 -7.64 -2.24
N VAL A 85 13.22 -6.36 -2.57
CA VAL A 85 13.30 -5.23 -1.65
C VAL A 85 12.19 -4.26 -2.00
N VAL A 86 11.38 -3.90 -1.01
CA VAL A 86 10.29 -2.94 -1.14
C VAL A 86 10.69 -1.60 -0.54
N LYS A 87 10.21 -0.50 -1.15
CA LYS A 87 10.43 0.84 -0.60
C LYS A 87 9.23 1.24 0.25
N VAL A 88 9.48 1.45 1.54
CA VAL A 88 8.48 1.98 2.46
C VAL A 88 8.73 3.46 2.67
N LYS A 89 7.72 4.27 2.36
CA LYS A 89 7.73 5.71 2.54
C LYS A 89 6.88 6.08 3.75
N ASN A 90 7.52 6.73 4.70
CA ASN A 90 6.87 7.35 5.85
C ASN A 90 6.20 8.65 5.39
N MET A 91 4.89 8.76 5.59
CA MET A 91 4.10 9.94 5.21
C MET A 91 4.17 11.06 6.25
N GLU A 92 4.51 10.73 7.50
CA GLU A 92 4.70 11.68 8.60
C GLU A 92 6.05 12.40 8.50
N SER A 93 7.14 11.65 8.26
CA SER A 93 8.50 12.20 8.14
C SER A 93 8.91 12.52 6.69
N GLY A 94 8.28 11.90 5.69
CA GLY A 94 8.68 11.99 4.28
C GLY A 94 9.88 11.11 3.89
N SER A 95 10.50 10.46 4.87
CA SER A 95 11.59 9.50 4.69
C SER A 95 11.14 8.26 3.90
N THR A 96 12.00 7.74 3.03
CA THR A 96 11.77 6.48 2.32
C THR A 96 12.90 5.51 2.66
N GLU A 97 12.55 4.33 3.13
CA GLU A 97 13.47 3.26 3.51
C GLU A 97 13.23 2.02 2.64
N SER A 98 14.31 1.31 2.32
CA SER A 98 14.25 0.08 1.52
C SER A 98 14.34 -1.12 2.45
N ILE A 99 13.29 -1.93 2.50
CA ILE A 99 13.15 -3.07 3.41
C ILE A 99 12.95 -4.34 2.57
N THR A 100 13.58 -5.43 2.93
CA THR A 100 13.39 -6.72 2.24
C THR A 100 12.00 -7.27 2.53
N LEU A 101 11.37 -7.98 1.58
CA LEU A 101 10.04 -8.57 1.81
C LEU A 101 9.99 -9.48 3.06
N GLY A 102 11.07 -10.21 3.34
CA GLY A 102 11.18 -11.05 4.53
C GLY A 102 11.23 -10.25 5.84
N ASP A 103 11.84 -9.07 5.81
CA ASP A 103 11.98 -8.20 6.99
C ASP A 103 10.74 -7.32 7.21
N LEU A 104 10.00 -7.01 6.14
CA LEU A 104 8.75 -6.25 6.21
C LEU A 104 7.72 -6.91 7.16
N ASN A 105 7.70 -8.23 7.25
CA ASN A 105 6.82 -8.95 8.17
C ASN A 105 7.25 -8.80 9.65
N ALA A 106 8.55 -8.60 9.90
CA ALA A 106 9.10 -8.31 11.24
C ALA A 106 9.06 -6.82 11.59
N TRP A 107 8.81 -5.96 10.61
CA TRP A 107 8.82 -4.49 10.73
C TRP A 107 7.70 -3.92 11.64
N LYS A 108 6.82 -4.77 12.17
CA LYS A 108 5.83 -4.45 13.23
C LYS A 108 6.44 -3.63 14.39
N GLY A 109 7.72 -3.86 14.73
CA GLY A 109 8.41 -3.13 15.79
C GLY A 109 8.59 -1.63 15.53
N ALA A 110 8.60 -1.20 14.27
CA ALA A 110 8.67 0.20 13.88
C ALA A 110 7.29 0.90 13.88
N LEU A 111 6.19 0.13 13.76
CA LEU A 111 4.83 0.65 13.69
C LEU A 111 4.19 0.88 15.07
N LEU A 112 4.65 0.17 16.11
CA LEU A 112 4.05 0.14 17.46
C LEU A 112 4.83 0.88 18.55
N ASN A 113 5.88 1.65 18.21
CA ASN A 113 6.53 2.58 19.14
C ASN A 113 5.96 4.00 19.03
#